data_AF-P82859-F1
#
_entry.id   AF-P82859-F1
#
_cell.length_a   1.000
_cell.length_b   1.000
_cell.length_c   1.000
_cell.angle_alpha   90.00
_cell.angle_beta   90.00
_cell.angle_gamma   90.00
#
_symmetry.space_group_name_H-M   'P 1'
#
loop_
_entity.id
_entity.type
_entity.pdbx_description
1 polymer ?
#
loop_
_entity_poly.entity_id
_entity_poly.type
_entity_poly.pdbx_seq_one_letter_code
_entity_poly.pdbx_strand_id
1 'polypeptide(L)'
;MEEFLTVGLWGGEGGDRWSFVVNNGGIIGMEIVHANGIASITFKCGDEYGVLQHSRKFGGTGEGWKTDKISLNWPEEYLTSISGTVADLWQHIIIRSISFKTNKGTEYGPYGVVTGQPFSYSTEGGVIVGFHGRSGTLLDAIGAYVKIPQKKDNTLKMALPVPRGPGPWGGHGGMEWDDGVFPAIRELHLYVGDSVIHAIRVSYQSKDGEPLLSPKHGGEGGEPIDPIKLEVSKEFLIRIAGFYGPVEGSGSFKALRSITFYTNKAKYGPYGDEIGQAFTSSVAPGRVVGFHGRSGAYLDAIGVHMEYF
;
A
#
# COMPACT_ATOMS: atom_id res chain seq x y z
N MET A 1 -3.70 -2.94 -1.16
CA MET A 1 -2.87 -1.97 -0.41
C MET A 1 -2.50 -0.84 -1.37
N GLU A 2 -2.63 0.41 -0.94
CA GLU A 2 -2.23 1.55 -1.77
C GLU A 2 -0.70 1.71 -1.73
N GLU A 3 -0.04 1.77 -2.88
CA GLU A 3 1.40 2.07 -2.97
C GLU A 3 1.65 3.50 -2.47
N PHE A 4 2.51 3.65 -1.46
CA PHE A 4 3.02 4.94 -1.00
C PHE A 4 4.54 4.97 -1.06
N LEU A 5 5.09 6.09 -1.49
CA LEU A 5 6.51 6.38 -1.42
C LEU A 5 6.89 6.65 0.03
N THR A 6 7.96 6.02 0.52
CA THR A 6 8.54 6.31 1.83
C THR A 6 9.66 7.33 1.67
N VAL A 7 9.54 8.47 2.37
CA VAL A 7 10.48 9.59 2.29
C VAL A 7 11.09 9.84 3.67
N GLY A 8 12.36 10.25 3.70
CA GLY A 8 13.17 10.32 4.91
C GLY A 8 14.02 9.04 5.05
N LEU A 9 14.49 8.66 6.23
CA LEU A 9 14.28 9.25 7.55
C LEU A 9 15.24 10.43 7.80
N TRP A 10 14.75 11.57 8.32
CA TRP A 10 15.59 12.67 8.79
C TRP A 10 15.67 12.63 10.32
N GLY A 11 16.85 12.84 10.90
CA GLY A 11 17.04 12.87 12.35
C GLY A 11 18.14 11.94 12.83
N GLY A 12 18.12 11.65 14.13
CA GLY A 12 19.08 10.77 14.78
C GLY A 12 18.62 9.31 14.90
N GLU A 13 19.53 8.48 15.43
CA GLU A 13 19.30 7.05 15.63
C GLU A 13 18.73 6.70 17.01
N GLY A 14 18.44 7.70 17.85
CA GLY A 14 17.85 7.50 19.19
C GLY A 14 16.40 6.99 19.15
N GLY A 15 15.87 6.64 20.33
CA GLY A 15 14.46 6.27 20.50
C GLY A 15 14.02 4.98 19.79
N ASP A 16 12.72 4.69 19.88
CA ASP A 16 12.11 3.52 19.25
C ASP A 16 11.45 3.88 17.91
N ARG A 17 11.45 2.94 16.96
CA ARG A 17 10.78 3.13 15.68
C ARG A 17 9.26 3.21 15.86
N TRP A 18 8.63 4.07 15.08
CA TRP A 18 7.18 4.15 15.00
C TRP A 18 6.73 4.43 13.55
N SER A 19 5.51 4.05 13.24
CA SER A 19 4.88 4.23 11.93
C SER A 19 3.39 4.51 12.12
N PHE A 20 2.86 5.41 11.32
CA PHE A 20 1.45 5.75 11.24
C PHE A 20 1.07 6.00 9.78
N VAL A 21 0.10 5.25 9.28
CA VAL A 21 -0.46 5.41 7.93
C VAL A 21 -1.98 5.47 8.07
N VAL A 22 -2.62 6.38 7.35
CA VAL A 22 -4.07 6.45 7.30
C VAL A 22 -4.59 5.29 6.44
N ASN A 23 -5.41 4.42 7.04
CA ASN A 23 -5.98 3.26 6.34
C ASN A 23 -7.19 3.64 5.46
N ASN A 24 -7.99 4.60 5.91
CA ASN A 24 -9.14 5.16 5.17
C ASN A 24 -9.30 6.65 5.52
N GLY A 25 -9.70 7.45 4.53
CA GLY A 25 -9.82 8.90 4.67
C GLY A 25 -8.48 9.63 4.62
N GLY A 26 -8.29 10.64 5.47
CA GLY A 26 -7.05 11.41 5.55
C GLY A 26 -6.72 11.92 6.95
N ILE A 27 -5.56 12.56 7.05
CA ILE A 27 -5.16 13.25 8.28
C ILE A 27 -6.02 14.52 8.37
N ILE A 28 -6.81 14.62 9.43
CA ILE A 28 -7.69 15.77 9.71
C ILE A 28 -7.14 16.66 10.82
N GLY A 29 -6.15 16.18 11.56
CA GLY A 29 -5.52 17.00 12.58
C GLY A 29 -4.24 16.42 13.14
N MET A 30 -3.45 17.30 13.73
CA MET A 30 -2.19 16.95 14.37
C MET A 30 -2.04 17.75 15.66
N GLU A 31 -1.40 17.16 16.65
CA GLU A 31 -0.99 17.86 17.87
C GLU A 31 0.51 17.73 18.01
N ILE A 32 1.20 18.86 18.13
CA ILE A 32 2.67 18.96 18.16
C ILE A 32 3.05 19.61 19.48
N VAL A 33 3.76 18.86 20.32
CA VAL A 33 4.28 19.34 21.60
C VAL A 33 5.74 19.70 21.41
N HIS A 34 6.11 20.96 21.68
CA HIS A 34 7.45 21.47 21.39
C HIS A 34 7.90 22.58 22.35
N ALA A 35 9.23 22.70 22.45
CA ALA A 35 9.90 23.82 23.10
C ALA A 35 11.24 24.05 22.39
N ASN A 36 12.36 23.62 22.98
CA ASN A 36 13.66 23.65 22.31
C ASN A 36 13.79 22.60 21.20
N GLY A 37 12.99 21.54 21.24
CA GLY A 37 12.86 20.57 20.16
C GLY A 37 11.43 20.04 20.12
N ILE A 38 11.19 19.08 19.24
CA ILE A 38 9.88 18.42 19.17
C ILE A 38 9.83 17.32 20.24
N ALA A 39 8.96 17.48 21.24
CA ALA A 39 8.75 16.45 22.26
C ALA A 39 7.93 15.30 21.71
N SER A 40 6.80 15.62 21.08
CA SER A 40 5.94 14.59 20.49
C SER A 40 5.01 15.10 19.41
N ILE A 41 4.51 14.14 18.63
CA ILE A 41 3.49 14.35 17.60
C ILE A 41 2.36 13.32 17.77
N THR A 42 1.12 13.74 17.54
CA THR A 42 -0.07 12.89 17.52
C THR A 42 -0.91 13.23 16.32
N PHE A 43 -1.54 12.23 15.70
CA PHE A 43 -2.37 12.39 14.51
C PHE A 43 -3.83 12.04 14.79
N LYS A 44 -4.74 12.72 14.09
CA LYS A 44 -6.15 12.39 13.99
C LYS A 44 -6.45 12.12 12.53
N CYS A 45 -7.09 11.00 12.25
CA CYS A 45 -7.58 10.69 10.91
C CYS A 45 -9.10 10.52 10.92
N GLY A 46 -9.68 10.88 9.78
CA GLY A 46 -11.11 10.85 9.55
C GLY A 46 -11.42 10.69 8.08
N ASP A 47 -12.65 10.29 7.81
CA ASP A 47 -13.22 10.27 6.47
C ASP A 47 -14.40 11.26 6.39
N GLU A 48 -15.23 11.12 5.35
CA GLU A 48 -16.39 11.97 5.10
C GLU A 48 -17.45 11.93 6.24
N TYR A 49 -17.37 10.95 7.15
CA TYR A 49 -18.27 10.80 8.28
C TYR A 49 -17.72 11.41 9.59
N GLY A 50 -16.47 11.90 9.60
CA GLY A 50 -15.86 12.59 10.74
C GLY A 50 -14.59 11.90 11.27
N VAL A 51 -14.25 12.16 12.54
CA VAL A 51 -13.04 11.60 13.18
C VAL A 51 -13.23 10.10 13.44
N LEU A 52 -12.34 9.28 12.87
CA LEU A 52 -12.40 7.84 13.04
C LEU A 52 -11.40 7.33 14.07
N GLN A 53 -10.16 7.86 14.06
CA GLN A 53 -9.08 7.33 14.90
C GLN A 53 -8.09 8.41 15.32
N HIS A 54 -7.51 8.19 16.51
CA HIS A 54 -6.38 8.93 17.02
C HIS A 54 -5.17 7.99 17.05
N SER A 55 -4.02 8.47 16.62
CA SER A 55 -2.77 7.76 16.89
C SER A 55 -2.45 7.83 18.39
N ARG A 56 -1.58 6.93 18.84
CA ARG A 56 -0.85 7.19 20.09
C ARG A 56 0.05 8.43 19.92
N LYS A 57 0.50 8.98 21.03
CA LYS A 57 1.55 10.01 21.05
C LYS A 57 2.90 9.38 20.69
N PHE A 58 3.62 9.97 19.74
CA PHE A 58 4.97 9.55 19.37
C PHE A 58 5.98 10.57 19.91
N GLY A 59 6.83 10.15 20.85
CA GLY A 59 7.71 11.00 21.62
C GLY A 59 7.30 11.16 23.09
N GLY A 60 7.99 12.02 23.81
CA GLY A 60 7.82 12.22 25.24
C GLY A 60 6.58 13.02 25.62
N THR A 61 6.33 13.11 26.92
CA THR A 61 5.18 13.83 27.47
C THR A 61 5.20 15.31 27.10
N GLY A 62 6.39 15.92 27.11
CA GLY A 62 6.58 17.36 26.90
C GLY A 62 5.84 18.18 27.96
N GLU A 63 5.86 17.72 29.21
CA GLU A 63 5.10 18.36 30.29
C GLU A 63 5.51 19.83 30.48
N GLY A 64 4.51 20.72 30.48
CA GLY A 64 4.71 22.17 30.53
C GLY A 64 5.18 22.81 29.22
N TRP A 65 5.40 22.03 28.15
CA TRP A 65 5.82 22.57 26.85
C TRP A 65 4.60 23.01 26.03
N LYS A 66 4.86 23.88 25.05
CA LYS A 66 3.80 24.41 24.19
C LYS A 66 3.22 23.28 23.34
N THR A 67 1.89 23.24 23.25
CA THR A 67 1.18 22.35 22.33
C THR A 67 0.47 23.20 21.28
N ASP A 68 0.81 22.98 20.02
CA ASP A 68 0.09 23.56 18.88
C ASP A 68 -0.72 22.48 18.17
N LYS A 69 -1.85 22.87 17.58
CA LYS A 69 -2.75 21.96 16.87
C LYS A 69 -2.90 22.39 15.43
N ILE A 70 -2.81 21.41 14.53
CA ILE A 70 -3.16 21.55 13.11
C ILE A 70 -4.55 20.95 12.93
N SER A 71 -5.41 21.64 12.20
CA SER A 71 -6.71 21.13 11.76
C SER A 71 -6.76 21.24 10.25
N LEU A 72 -7.01 20.13 9.57
CA LEU A 72 -7.06 20.02 8.12
C LEU A 72 -8.49 19.69 7.71
N ASN A 73 -9.05 20.46 6.78
CA ASN A 73 -10.37 20.20 6.25
C ASN A 73 -10.32 19.15 5.13
N TRP A 74 -10.18 17.87 5.49
CA TRP A 74 -10.18 16.78 4.52
C TRP A 74 -11.59 16.54 3.96
N PRO A 75 -11.75 16.25 2.65
CA PRO A 75 -10.71 15.99 1.64
C PRO A 75 -10.17 17.24 0.93
N GLU A 76 -10.67 18.44 1.21
CA GLU A 76 -10.27 19.66 0.50
C GLU A 76 -8.86 20.15 0.83
N GLU A 77 -8.39 19.90 2.04
CA GLU A 77 -7.08 20.30 2.56
C GLU A 77 -6.30 19.10 3.07
N TYR A 78 -5.07 18.95 2.56
CA TYR A 78 -4.18 17.85 2.90
C TYR A 78 -2.72 18.29 2.80
N LEU A 79 -1.85 17.58 3.49
CA LEU A 79 -0.42 17.87 3.56
C LEU A 79 0.28 17.49 2.25
N THR A 80 1.11 18.41 1.74
CA THR A 80 1.91 18.25 0.52
C THR A 80 3.40 18.46 0.77
N SER A 81 3.78 19.00 1.92
CA SER A 81 5.19 19.20 2.26
C SER A 81 5.44 19.04 3.75
N ILE A 82 6.64 18.54 4.06
CA ILE A 82 7.24 18.53 5.39
C ILE A 82 8.63 19.17 5.28
N SER A 83 8.99 20.01 6.24
CA SER A 83 10.34 20.55 6.38
C SER A 83 10.68 20.73 7.85
N GLY A 84 11.94 21.00 8.16
CA GLY A 84 12.37 21.18 9.54
C GLY A 84 13.89 21.26 9.65
N THR A 85 14.38 21.13 10.87
CA THR A 85 15.82 21.11 11.15
C THR A 85 16.18 20.02 12.15
N VAL A 86 17.38 19.47 12.02
CA VAL A 86 17.98 18.44 12.87
C VAL A 86 19.21 19.02 13.54
N ALA A 87 19.34 18.87 14.85
CA ALA A 87 20.56 19.23 15.57
C ALA A 87 20.70 18.45 16.87
N ASP A 88 21.88 18.55 17.47
CA ASP A 88 22.13 18.07 18.82
C ASP A 88 21.27 18.83 19.85
N LEU A 89 20.71 18.09 20.79
CA LEU A 89 20.18 18.61 22.05
C LEU A 89 20.52 17.61 23.15
N TRP A 90 21.36 18.02 24.10
CA TRP A 90 21.80 17.18 25.22
C TRP A 90 22.47 15.87 24.76
N GLN A 91 23.38 15.96 23.77
CA GLN A 91 24.12 14.82 23.21
C GLN A 91 23.26 13.83 22.41
N HIS A 92 22.05 14.23 22.03
CA HIS A 92 21.16 13.47 21.16
C HIS A 92 20.82 14.26 19.89
N ILE A 93 21.00 13.65 18.73
CA ILE A 93 20.55 14.22 17.45
C ILE A 93 19.04 14.05 17.36
N ILE A 94 18.31 15.16 17.34
CA ILE A 94 16.84 15.17 17.37
C ILE A 94 16.25 16.15 16.36
N ILE A 95 14.94 16.02 16.10
CA ILE A 95 14.18 17.01 15.32
C ILE A 95 14.01 18.27 16.16
N ARG A 96 14.68 19.35 15.73
CA ARG A 96 14.68 20.65 16.40
C ARG A 96 13.52 21.52 15.98
N SER A 97 13.15 21.46 14.70
CA SER A 97 11.96 22.13 14.19
C SER A 97 11.23 21.30 13.16
N ILE A 98 9.93 21.56 13.02
CA ILE A 98 9.10 20.95 11.98
C ILE A 98 8.07 21.95 11.45
N SER A 99 7.84 21.92 10.14
CA SER A 99 6.83 22.70 9.44
C SER A 99 6.15 21.85 8.39
N PHE A 100 4.91 22.20 8.06
CA PHE A 100 4.12 21.53 7.03
C PHE A 100 3.51 22.54 6.07
N LYS A 101 3.27 22.13 4.82
CA LYS A 101 2.46 22.88 3.87
C LYS A 101 1.32 22.03 3.33
N THR A 102 0.20 22.68 3.01
CA THR A 102 -0.96 22.02 2.41
C THR A 102 -1.10 22.33 0.92
N ASN A 103 -1.96 21.58 0.24
CA ASN A 103 -2.40 21.88 -1.14
C ASN A 103 -3.09 23.24 -1.29
N LYS A 104 -3.55 23.87 -0.19
CA LYS A 104 -4.11 25.22 -0.18
C LYS A 104 -3.07 26.31 -0.01
N GLY A 105 -1.79 25.93 0.15
CA GLY A 105 -0.70 26.88 0.42
C GLY A 105 -0.63 27.31 1.89
N THR A 106 -1.45 26.74 2.77
CA THR A 106 -1.38 26.97 4.21
C THR A 106 -0.04 26.45 4.73
N GLU A 107 0.68 27.26 5.50
CA GLU A 107 1.92 26.87 6.17
C GLU A 107 1.67 26.73 7.68
N TYR A 108 2.11 25.61 8.25
CA TYR A 108 2.06 25.31 9.68
C TYR A 108 3.48 25.21 10.22
N GLY A 109 3.76 25.93 11.31
CA GLY A 109 5.09 26.00 11.92
C GLY A 109 5.91 27.20 11.43
N PRO A 110 7.24 27.21 11.68
CA PRO A 110 7.98 26.15 12.35
C PRO A 110 7.56 26.00 13.82
N TYR A 111 7.36 24.75 14.22
CA TYR A 111 7.27 24.38 15.63
C TYR A 111 8.65 23.97 16.11
N GLY A 112 9.00 24.26 17.37
CA GLY A 112 10.34 24.09 17.92
C GLY A 112 11.28 25.26 17.61
N VAL A 113 12.58 24.97 17.47
CA VAL A 113 13.63 25.98 17.23
C VAL A 113 14.34 25.65 15.92
N VAL A 114 14.28 26.55 14.95
CA VAL A 114 14.97 26.42 13.66
C VAL A 114 16.48 26.59 13.89
N THR A 115 17.19 25.46 13.96
CA THR A 115 18.65 25.40 14.15
C THR A 115 19.20 24.06 13.66
N GLY A 116 20.47 24.05 13.24
CA GLY A 116 21.16 22.88 12.72
C GLY A 116 20.90 22.62 11.23
N GLN A 117 20.95 21.36 10.84
CA GLN A 117 20.85 20.94 9.44
C GLN A 117 19.39 20.93 8.98
N PRO A 118 19.03 21.70 7.93
CA PRO A 118 17.66 21.69 7.41
C PRO A 118 17.36 20.40 6.63
N PHE A 119 16.10 19.99 6.66
CA PHE A 119 15.53 19.01 5.76
C PHE A 119 14.23 19.54 5.17
N SER A 120 13.89 19.09 3.96
CA SER A 120 12.61 19.42 3.33
C SER A 120 12.25 18.37 2.29
N TYR A 121 10.95 18.19 2.11
CA TYR A 121 10.38 17.42 1.02
C TYR A 121 9.03 18.02 0.62
N SER A 122 8.77 18.07 -0.68
CA SER A 122 7.49 18.45 -1.25
C SER A 122 7.11 17.39 -2.27
N THR A 123 5.86 16.93 -2.24
CA THR A 123 5.39 15.98 -3.26
C THR A 123 4.95 16.70 -4.53
N GLU A 124 5.29 16.11 -5.68
CA GLU A 124 4.76 16.54 -6.97
C GLU A 124 3.35 15.96 -7.17
N GLY A 125 2.34 16.73 -6.78
CA GLY A 125 0.93 16.36 -6.96
C GLY A 125 0.41 15.27 -6.01
N GLY A 126 1.20 14.82 -5.04
CA GLY A 126 0.80 13.80 -4.07
C GLY A 126 0.14 14.32 -2.79
N VAL A 127 -0.14 13.36 -1.90
CA VAL A 127 -0.70 13.57 -0.57
C VAL A 127 0.18 12.85 0.45
N ILE A 128 0.56 13.52 1.53
CA ILE A 128 1.18 12.85 2.68
C ILE A 128 0.07 12.14 3.46
N VAL A 129 0.10 10.81 3.45
CA VAL A 129 -0.93 9.92 4.04
C VAL A 129 -0.48 9.31 5.36
N GLY A 130 0.73 9.60 5.81
CA GLY A 130 1.27 9.03 7.04
C GLY A 130 2.68 9.52 7.32
N PHE A 131 3.18 9.13 8.48
CA PHE A 131 4.51 9.44 8.96
C PHE A 131 5.15 8.22 9.60
N HIS A 132 6.46 8.16 9.55
CA HIS A 132 7.27 7.22 10.30
C HIS A 132 8.40 7.96 11.00
N GLY A 133 9.02 7.33 11.97
CA GLY A 133 10.10 7.99 12.68
C GLY A 133 10.70 7.17 13.79
N ARG A 134 11.46 7.89 14.63
CA ARG A 134 12.02 7.39 15.87
C ARG A 134 11.70 8.37 16.98
N SER A 135 11.41 7.85 18.17
CA SER A 135 11.09 8.72 19.31
C SER A 135 11.39 8.04 20.64
N GLY A 136 12.03 8.78 21.53
CA GLY A 136 12.16 8.49 22.96
C GLY A 136 11.48 9.58 23.79
N THR A 137 12.27 10.30 24.59
CA THR A 137 11.82 11.50 25.32
C THR A 137 11.52 12.69 24.40
N LEU A 138 12.09 12.68 23.20
CA LEU A 138 11.89 13.64 22.12
C LEU A 138 11.63 12.89 20.81
N LEU A 139 11.31 13.65 19.76
CA LEU A 139 11.26 13.14 18.41
C LEU A 139 12.68 13.06 17.83
N ASP A 140 13.28 11.88 17.85
CA ASP A 140 14.63 11.65 17.34
C ASP A 140 14.69 11.80 15.82
N ALA A 141 13.69 11.27 15.12
CA ALA A 141 13.66 11.27 13.67
C ALA A 141 12.25 11.21 13.08
N ILE A 142 12.06 11.71 11.86
CA ILE A 142 10.80 11.71 11.14
C ILE A 142 10.98 11.52 9.63
N GLY A 143 10.01 10.87 9.01
CA GLY A 143 9.82 10.73 7.57
C GLY A 143 8.32 10.66 7.23
N ALA A 144 8.00 10.66 5.95
CA ALA A 144 6.63 10.75 5.46
C ALA A 144 6.30 9.57 4.51
N TYR A 145 5.04 9.15 4.52
CA TYR A 145 4.47 8.27 3.51
C TYR A 145 3.63 9.10 2.55
N VAL A 146 3.91 8.99 1.26
CA VAL A 146 3.35 9.86 0.22
C VAL A 146 2.60 9.02 -0.79
N LYS A 147 1.31 9.30 -0.96
CA LYS A 147 0.49 8.73 -2.04
C LYS A 147 0.47 9.72 -3.19
N ILE A 148 1.04 9.35 -4.32
CA ILE A 148 0.93 10.15 -5.55
C ILE A 148 -0.33 9.67 -6.27
N PRO A 149 -1.31 10.54 -6.57
CA PRO A 149 -2.38 10.23 -7.50
C PRO A 149 -1.73 9.73 -8.79
N GLN A 150 -1.94 8.45 -9.10
CA GLN A 150 -1.81 7.99 -10.48
C GLN A 150 -2.65 8.96 -11.31
N LYS A 151 -2.06 9.51 -12.39
CA LYS A 151 -2.75 10.37 -13.36
C LYS A 151 -4.18 9.87 -13.49
N LYS A 152 -5.18 10.76 -13.41
CA LYS A 152 -6.61 10.47 -13.64
C LYS A 152 -6.77 9.62 -14.91
N ASP A 153 -6.62 8.33 -14.72
CA ASP A 153 -7.11 7.32 -15.60
C ASP A 153 -8.53 7.06 -15.07
N ASN A 154 -9.48 6.82 -15.95
CA ASN A 154 -10.92 6.78 -15.64
C ASN A 154 -11.32 5.53 -14.80
N THR A 155 -10.55 5.16 -13.79
CA THR A 155 -10.48 3.81 -13.23
C THR A 155 -11.17 3.62 -11.89
N LEU A 156 -11.95 4.59 -11.41
CA LEU A 156 -12.67 4.48 -10.14
C LEU A 156 -14.18 4.68 -10.32
N LYS A 157 -14.87 3.62 -10.72
CA LYS A 157 -16.26 3.30 -10.35
C LYS A 157 -16.55 1.88 -10.83
N MET A 158 -17.24 1.08 -10.01
CA MET A 158 -17.54 -0.36 -10.19
C MET A 158 -16.47 -1.34 -9.67
N ALA A 159 -16.04 -1.15 -8.43
CA ALA A 159 -16.07 -2.28 -7.51
C ALA A 159 -17.41 -2.19 -6.76
N LEU A 160 -18.48 -2.75 -7.33
CA LEU A 160 -19.55 -3.17 -6.42
C LEU A 160 -18.92 -4.22 -5.50
N PRO A 161 -19.19 -4.24 -4.19
CA PRO A 161 -18.78 -5.35 -3.34
C PRO A 161 -19.46 -6.62 -3.85
N VAL A 162 -18.80 -7.33 -4.77
CA VAL A 162 -19.24 -8.63 -5.26
C VAL A 162 -18.89 -9.62 -4.14
N PRO A 163 -19.80 -10.54 -3.76
CA PRO A 163 -19.44 -11.64 -2.86
C PRO A 163 -18.17 -12.30 -3.41
N ARG A 164 -17.12 -12.36 -2.57
CA ARG A 164 -15.83 -12.95 -2.96
C ARG A 164 -16.09 -14.31 -3.59
N GLY A 165 -15.62 -14.49 -4.82
CA GLY A 165 -15.75 -15.74 -5.53
C GLY A 165 -14.86 -16.84 -4.93
N PRO A 166 -14.65 -17.95 -5.66
CA PRO A 166 -13.80 -19.04 -5.22
C PRO A 166 -12.40 -18.57 -4.77
N GLY A 167 -12.01 -18.98 -3.55
CA GLY A 167 -10.73 -18.64 -2.92
C GLY A 167 -10.83 -17.58 -1.82
N PRO A 168 -9.72 -16.89 -1.46
CA PRO A 168 -8.38 -17.10 -2.02
C PRO A 168 -7.72 -18.38 -1.46
N TRP A 169 -7.05 -19.14 -2.32
CA TRP A 169 -6.22 -20.29 -1.93
C TRP A 169 -4.77 -19.86 -1.80
N GLY A 170 -4.12 -20.28 -0.71
CA GLY A 170 -2.77 -19.87 -0.41
C GLY A 170 -2.49 -19.82 1.10
N GLY A 171 -1.48 -19.04 1.46
CA GLY A 171 -1.18 -18.70 2.84
C GLY A 171 -1.99 -17.52 3.37
N HIS A 172 -1.84 -17.29 4.68
CA HIS A 172 -2.44 -16.15 5.38
C HIS A 172 -1.49 -14.95 5.48
N GLY A 173 -0.34 -15.01 4.79
CA GLY A 173 0.64 -13.93 4.72
C GLY A 173 0.15 -12.74 3.90
N GLY A 174 1.00 -11.72 3.79
CA GLY A 174 0.71 -10.55 2.98
C GLY A 174 -0.54 -9.78 3.39
N MET A 175 -1.01 -8.92 2.50
CA MET A 175 -2.15 -8.02 2.69
C MET A 175 -3.22 -8.28 1.65
N GLU A 176 -4.48 -8.14 2.02
CA GLU A 176 -5.60 -8.38 1.11
C GLU A 176 -5.63 -7.35 -0.03
N TRP A 177 -6.02 -7.82 -1.21
CA TRP A 177 -6.27 -7.00 -2.39
C TRP A 177 -7.42 -7.61 -3.19
N ASP A 178 -8.11 -6.75 -3.94
CA ASP A 178 -9.21 -7.11 -4.81
C ASP A 178 -9.22 -6.12 -5.97
N ASP A 179 -9.05 -6.60 -7.20
CA ASP A 179 -9.08 -5.74 -8.38
C ASP A 179 -10.50 -5.31 -8.73
N GLY A 180 -11.52 -6.01 -8.23
CA GLY A 180 -12.91 -5.88 -8.66
C GLY A 180 -13.21 -6.73 -9.89
N VAL A 181 -14.28 -6.37 -10.61
CA VAL A 181 -14.84 -7.13 -11.73
C VAL A 181 -14.82 -6.32 -13.01
N PHE A 182 -14.37 -6.93 -14.10
CA PHE A 182 -14.19 -6.30 -15.39
C PHE A 182 -14.85 -7.10 -16.53
N PRO A 183 -15.28 -6.43 -17.62
CA PRO A 183 -15.83 -7.07 -18.81
C PRO A 183 -15.00 -8.22 -19.39
N ALA A 184 -13.67 -8.11 -19.36
CA ALA A 184 -12.75 -9.14 -19.82
C ALA A 184 -11.34 -8.95 -19.26
N ILE A 185 -10.55 -10.03 -19.30
CA ILE A 185 -9.11 -10.04 -19.05
C ILE A 185 -8.41 -10.06 -20.41
N ARG A 186 -7.45 -9.14 -20.61
CA ARG A 186 -6.62 -9.01 -21.82
C ARG A 186 -5.31 -9.73 -21.67
N GLU A 187 -4.58 -9.45 -20.60
CA GLU A 187 -3.23 -10.00 -20.39
C GLU A 187 -2.99 -10.40 -18.93
N LEU A 188 -2.25 -11.49 -18.73
CA LEU A 188 -1.74 -11.91 -17.43
C LEU A 188 -0.22 -11.84 -17.45
N HIS A 189 0.35 -11.13 -16.48
CA HIS A 189 1.78 -10.98 -16.27
C HIS A 189 2.13 -11.67 -14.95
N LEU A 190 3.02 -12.65 -14.98
CA LEU A 190 3.50 -13.34 -13.77
C LEU A 190 4.99 -13.11 -13.57
N TYR A 191 5.40 -13.10 -12.31
CA TYR A 191 6.79 -13.06 -11.87
C TYR A 191 7.06 -14.33 -11.10
N VAL A 192 7.96 -15.17 -11.61
CA VAL A 192 8.18 -16.54 -11.14
C VAL A 192 9.66 -16.75 -10.90
N GLY A 193 10.00 -17.34 -9.76
CA GLY A 193 11.37 -17.61 -9.35
C GLY A 193 11.35 -18.45 -8.08
N ASP A 194 12.46 -19.12 -7.75
CA ASP A 194 12.62 -19.84 -6.49
C ASP A 194 11.45 -20.79 -6.14
N SER A 195 10.91 -21.44 -7.18
CA SER A 195 9.78 -22.37 -7.10
C SER A 195 8.49 -21.75 -6.53
N VAL A 196 8.33 -20.42 -6.59
CA VAL A 196 7.19 -19.67 -6.06
C VAL A 196 6.72 -18.59 -7.05
N ILE A 197 5.44 -18.25 -6.97
CA ILE A 197 4.90 -17.09 -7.69
C ILE A 197 5.17 -15.85 -6.83
N HIS A 198 6.05 -14.98 -7.31
CA HIS A 198 6.40 -13.75 -6.60
C HIS A 198 5.32 -12.69 -6.74
N ALA A 199 4.77 -12.52 -7.96
CA ALA A 199 3.76 -11.52 -8.22
C ALA A 199 2.89 -11.83 -9.43
N ILE A 200 1.71 -11.20 -9.49
CA ILE A 200 0.82 -11.16 -10.64
C ILE A 200 0.42 -9.71 -10.95
N ARG A 201 0.28 -9.39 -12.23
CA ARG A 201 -0.33 -8.15 -12.71
C ARG A 201 -1.25 -8.46 -13.88
N VAL A 202 -2.41 -7.82 -13.94
CA VAL A 202 -3.46 -8.15 -14.90
C VAL A 202 -3.85 -6.92 -15.71
N SER A 203 -3.90 -7.06 -17.03
CA SER A 203 -4.54 -6.08 -17.91
C SER A 203 -5.98 -6.50 -18.14
N TYR A 204 -6.92 -5.67 -17.73
CA TYR A 204 -8.35 -5.82 -17.93
C TYR A 204 -8.85 -4.99 -19.10
N GLN A 205 -10.07 -5.26 -19.52
CA GLN A 205 -10.83 -4.47 -20.46
C GLN A 205 -11.77 -3.53 -19.70
N SER A 206 -11.67 -2.21 -19.88
CA SER A 206 -12.66 -1.26 -19.38
C SER A 206 -13.98 -1.36 -20.15
N LYS A 207 -15.06 -0.75 -19.64
CA LYS A 207 -16.35 -0.68 -20.35
C LYS A 207 -16.26 0.03 -21.71
N ASP A 208 -15.33 0.97 -21.84
CA ASP A 208 -15.16 1.76 -23.06
C ASP A 208 -14.31 1.05 -24.12
N GLY A 209 -13.81 -0.17 -23.83
CA GLY A 209 -12.94 -0.88 -24.76
C GLY A 209 -11.45 -0.55 -24.60
N GLU A 210 -11.06 0.23 -23.60
CA GLU A 210 -9.66 0.56 -23.31
C GLU A 210 -8.99 -0.45 -22.34
N PRO A 211 -7.69 -0.72 -22.49
CA PRO A 211 -6.95 -1.57 -21.55
C PRO A 211 -6.77 -0.87 -20.20
N LEU A 212 -7.00 -1.59 -19.12
CA LEU A 212 -6.82 -1.13 -17.75
C LEU A 212 -5.83 -2.04 -17.04
N LEU A 213 -4.70 -1.49 -16.60
CA LEU A 213 -3.67 -2.27 -15.91
C LEU A 213 -3.86 -2.22 -14.38
N SER A 214 -3.91 -3.38 -13.73
CA SER A 214 -3.96 -3.50 -12.28
C SER A 214 -2.64 -3.05 -11.62
N PRO A 215 -2.63 -2.79 -10.30
CA PRO A 215 -1.41 -2.84 -9.51
C PRO A 215 -0.72 -4.20 -9.63
N LYS A 216 0.59 -4.25 -9.38
CA LYS A 216 1.32 -5.52 -9.25
C LYS A 216 1.05 -6.09 -7.85
N HIS A 217 0.52 -7.29 -7.76
CA HIS A 217 0.21 -7.97 -6.50
C HIS A 217 1.29 -9.01 -6.21
N GLY A 218 2.21 -8.69 -5.30
CA GLY A 218 3.35 -9.53 -4.97
C GLY A 218 4.60 -8.74 -4.64
N GLY A 219 5.73 -9.42 -4.53
CA GLY A 219 7.02 -8.81 -4.21
C GLY A 219 7.80 -8.31 -5.43
N GLU A 220 9.07 -7.95 -5.19
CA GLU A 220 10.03 -7.50 -6.21
C GLU A 220 10.90 -8.64 -6.78
N GLY A 221 10.77 -9.86 -6.26
CA GLY A 221 11.51 -11.02 -6.77
C GLY A 221 10.84 -11.70 -7.97
N GLY A 222 11.49 -12.76 -8.46
CA GLY A 222 11.03 -13.55 -9.60
C GLY A 222 11.28 -12.86 -10.94
N GLU A 223 11.47 -13.67 -11.98
CA GLU A 223 11.63 -13.16 -13.35
C GLU A 223 10.27 -13.08 -14.05
N PRO A 224 10.02 -12.01 -14.84
CA PRO A 224 8.80 -11.91 -15.61
C PRO A 224 8.75 -13.00 -16.68
N ILE A 225 7.62 -13.68 -16.79
CA ILE A 225 7.36 -14.58 -17.92
C ILE A 225 6.91 -13.80 -19.16
N ASP A 226 6.90 -14.46 -20.32
CA ASP A 226 6.17 -13.95 -21.49
C ASP A 226 4.68 -13.77 -21.14
N PRO A 227 4.11 -12.56 -21.30
CA PRO A 227 2.73 -12.31 -20.91
C PRO A 227 1.74 -13.19 -21.66
N ILE A 228 0.78 -13.74 -20.93
CA ILE A 228 -0.33 -14.49 -21.53
C ILE A 228 -1.30 -13.47 -22.11
N LYS A 229 -1.39 -13.41 -23.43
CA LYS A 229 -2.29 -12.48 -24.14
C LYS A 229 -3.52 -13.23 -24.64
N LEU A 230 -4.70 -12.77 -24.24
CA LEU A 230 -5.97 -13.34 -24.63
C LEU A 230 -6.60 -12.52 -25.75
N GLU A 231 -7.12 -13.18 -26.79
CA GLU A 231 -7.94 -12.52 -27.80
C GLU A 231 -9.34 -12.27 -27.24
N VAL A 232 -9.56 -11.11 -26.60
CA VAL A 232 -10.78 -10.74 -25.82
C VAL A 232 -12.11 -11.16 -26.46
N SER A 233 -12.24 -11.11 -27.79
CA SER A 233 -13.46 -11.46 -28.50
C SER A 233 -13.72 -12.97 -28.63
N LYS A 234 -12.69 -13.81 -28.41
CA LYS A 234 -12.74 -15.26 -28.65
C LYS A 234 -12.23 -16.10 -27.49
N GLU A 235 -11.39 -15.53 -26.64
CA GLU A 235 -10.68 -16.23 -25.59
C GLU A 235 -10.90 -15.56 -24.23
N PHE A 236 -11.27 -16.38 -23.24
CA PHE A 236 -11.48 -15.96 -21.86
C PHE A 236 -11.09 -17.08 -20.91
N LEU A 237 -10.65 -16.68 -19.71
CA LEU A 237 -10.34 -17.61 -18.63
C LEU A 237 -11.61 -18.26 -18.12
N ILE A 238 -11.60 -19.59 -18.01
CA ILE A 238 -12.71 -20.39 -17.45
C ILE A 238 -12.37 -20.97 -16.08
N ARG A 239 -11.07 -21.11 -15.78
CA ARG A 239 -10.59 -21.77 -14.57
C ARG A 239 -9.15 -21.39 -14.28
N ILE A 240 -8.81 -21.28 -13.00
CA ILE A 240 -7.44 -21.39 -12.52
C ILE A 240 -7.27 -22.64 -11.68
N ALA A 241 -6.09 -23.21 -11.71
CA ALA A 241 -5.67 -24.28 -10.81
C ALA A 241 -4.21 -24.05 -10.43
N GLY A 242 -3.75 -24.67 -9.34
CA GLY A 242 -2.36 -24.53 -8.93
C GLY A 242 -2.10 -25.20 -7.60
N PHE A 243 -0.95 -24.89 -7.03
CA PHE A 243 -0.52 -25.42 -5.74
C PHE A 243 -0.05 -24.28 -4.84
N TYR A 244 -0.30 -24.40 -3.54
CA TYR A 244 0.27 -23.53 -2.52
C TYR A 244 0.84 -24.33 -1.37
N GLY A 245 1.86 -23.79 -0.72
CA GLY A 245 2.58 -24.51 0.33
C GLY A 245 3.71 -23.68 0.92
N PRO A 246 4.45 -24.25 1.89
CA PRO A 246 5.61 -23.60 2.48
C PRO A 246 6.65 -23.21 1.43
N VAL A 247 7.25 -22.03 1.57
CA VAL A 247 8.36 -21.57 0.73
C VAL A 247 9.68 -21.86 1.46
N GLU A 248 10.60 -22.57 0.80
CA GLU A 248 11.90 -22.92 1.39
C GLU A 248 12.68 -21.67 1.82
N GLY A 249 13.40 -21.76 2.94
CA GLY A 249 14.17 -20.64 3.49
C GLY A 249 13.36 -19.52 4.14
N SER A 250 12.04 -19.47 3.95
CA SER A 250 11.18 -18.42 4.52
C SER A 250 10.61 -18.76 5.91
N GLY A 251 10.89 -19.94 6.45
CA GLY A 251 10.25 -20.42 7.68
C GLY A 251 8.89 -21.08 7.39
N SER A 252 7.84 -20.72 8.12
CA SER A 252 6.49 -21.34 7.99
C SER A 252 5.55 -20.60 7.03
N PHE A 253 6.04 -19.61 6.28
CA PHE A 253 5.22 -18.87 5.32
C PHE A 253 4.80 -19.77 4.16
N LYS A 254 3.49 -19.76 3.90
CA LYS A 254 2.91 -20.42 2.73
C LYS A 254 2.61 -19.37 1.67
N ALA A 255 2.94 -19.68 0.43
CA ALA A 255 2.61 -18.85 -0.71
C ALA A 255 2.17 -19.72 -1.89
N LEU A 256 1.74 -19.07 -2.97
CA LEU A 256 1.42 -19.73 -4.21
C LEU A 256 2.69 -20.30 -4.85
N ARG A 257 2.77 -21.62 -4.99
CA ARG A 257 3.92 -22.33 -5.54
C ARG A 257 3.82 -22.48 -7.05
N SER A 258 2.61 -22.72 -7.54
CA SER A 258 2.33 -22.72 -8.98
C SER A 258 0.93 -22.26 -9.30
N ILE A 259 0.76 -21.81 -10.54
CA ILE A 259 -0.53 -21.48 -11.13
C ILE A 259 -0.59 -21.91 -12.59
N THR A 260 -1.76 -22.38 -12.99
CA THR A 260 -2.14 -22.75 -14.35
C THR A 260 -3.44 -22.05 -14.69
N PHE A 261 -3.48 -21.43 -15.86
CA PHE A 261 -4.67 -20.78 -16.41
C PHE A 261 -5.28 -21.64 -17.50
N TYR A 262 -6.59 -21.85 -17.42
CA TYR A 262 -7.35 -22.52 -18.47
C TYR A 262 -8.30 -21.51 -19.10
N THR A 263 -8.24 -21.39 -20.41
CA THR A 263 -9.20 -20.64 -21.21
C THR A 263 -10.16 -21.59 -21.91
N ASN A 264 -11.18 -21.06 -22.57
CA ASN A 264 -12.01 -21.81 -23.49
C ASN A 264 -11.26 -22.30 -24.75
N LYS A 265 -9.97 -21.96 -24.93
CA LYS A 265 -9.16 -22.31 -26.11
C LYS A 265 -7.90 -23.10 -25.77
N ALA A 266 -7.27 -22.83 -24.63
CA ALA A 266 -5.93 -23.29 -24.32
C ALA A 266 -5.70 -23.47 -22.82
N LYS A 267 -4.56 -24.10 -22.51
CA LYS A 267 -3.99 -24.20 -21.16
C LYS A 267 -2.66 -23.44 -21.17
N TYR A 268 -2.45 -22.59 -20.18
CA TYR A 268 -1.21 -21.85 -19.95
C TYR A 268 -0.62 -22.24 -18.59
N GLY A 269 0.66 -22.65 -18.59
CA GLY A 269 1.35 -23.17 -17.42
C GLY A 269 1.38 -24.71 -17.35
N PRO A 270 1.77 -25.29 -16.20
CA PRO A 270 1.97 -24.62 -14.93
C PRO A 270 3.15 -23.65 -14.96
N TYR A 271 3.00 -22.54 -14.26
CA TYR A 271 4.08 -21.62 -13.92
C TYR A 271 4.44 -21.85 -12.46
N GLY A 272 5.73 -21.88 -12.13
CA GLY A 272 6.22 -22.30 -10.81
C GLY A 272 6.18 -23.83 -10.63
N ASP A 273 6.28 -24.27 -9.38
CA ASP A 273 6.38 -25.71 -9.07
C ASP A 273 5.10 -26.23 -8.39
N GLU A 274 4.67 -27.41 -8.81
CA GLU A 274 3.45 -28.08 -8.31
C GLU A 274 3.70 -28.76 -6.95
N ILE A 275 4.07 -27.95 -5.95
CA ILE A 275 4.44 -28.38 -4.59
C ILE A 275 3.39 -27.91 -3.58
N GLY A 276 2.91 -28.83 -2.74
CA GLY A 276 2.00 -28.53 -1.63
C GLY A 276 0.55 -28.92 -1.90
N GLN A 277 -0.39 -28.10 -1.45
CA GLN A 277 -1.82 -28.37 -1.57
C GLN A 277 -2.36 -27.82 -2.88
N ALA A 278 -2.98 -28.68 -3.68
CA ALA A 278 -3.63 -28.31 -4.93
C ALA A 278 -4.92 -27.50 -4.68
N PHE A 279 -5.24 -26.58 -5.58
CA PHE A 279 -6.51 -25.86 -5.62
C PHE A 279 -7.04 -25.70 -7.05
N THR A 280 -8.32 -25.36 -7.16
CA THR A 280 -8.98 -25.09 -8.44
C THR A 280 -10.22 -24.21 -8.25
N SER A 281 -10.49 -23.32 -9.20
CA SER A 281 -11.62 -22.38 -9.07
C SER A 281 -12.97 -22.86 -9.60
N SER A 282 -13.00 -23.77 -10.56
CA SER A 282 -14.25 -24.16 -11.21
C SER A 282 -14.95 -25.33 -10.51
N VAL A 283 -16.20 -25.12 -10.09
CA VAL A 283 -17.19 -26.19 -9.82
C VAL A 283 -18.35 -26.17 -10.81
N ALA A 284 -18.52 -25.06 -11.55
CA ALA A 284 -19.57 -24.85 -12.54
C ALA A 284 -19.01 -24.09 -13.76
N PRO A 285 -19.66 -24.21 -14.95
CA PRO A 285 -19.28 -23.44 -16.13
C PRO A 285 -19.41 -21.93 -15.90
N GLY A 286 -18.36 -21.19 -16.22
CA GLY A 286 -18.32 -19.75 -16.09
C GLY A 286 -17.01 -19.20 -16.62
N ARG A 287 -16.82 -17.89 -16.48
CA ARG A 287 -15.57 -17.19 -16.81
C ARG A 287 -15.05 -16.39 -15.63
N VAL A 288 -13.73 -16.25 -15.56
CA VAL A 288 -13.06 -15.39 -14.59
C VAL A 288 -13.15 -13.95 -15.09
N VAL A 289 -13.63 -13.06 -14.23
CA VAL A 289 -13.87 -11.64 -14.54
C VAL A 289 -13.06 -10.70 -13.66
N GLY A 290 -12.27 -11.23 -12.73
CA GLY A 290 -11.44 -10.46 -11.82
C GLY A 290 -10.66 -11.36 -10.88
N PHE A 291 -9.63 -10.80 -10.26
CA PHE A 291 -8.82 -11.49 -9.26
C PHE A 291 -8.87 -10.75 -7.93
N HIS A 292 -8.74 -11.52 -6.86
CA HIS A 292 -8.53 -11.03 -5.50
C HIS A 292 -7.53 -11.94 -4.80
N GLY A 293 -6.99 -11.55 -3.65
CA GLY A 293 -6.01 -12.39 -2.98
C GLY A 293 -5.31 -11.73 -1.81
N ARG A 294 -4.12 -12.27 -1.52
CA ARG A 294 -3.19 -11.74 -0.53
C ARG A 294 -1.80 -11.72 -1.12
N SER A 295 -1.05 -10.64 -0.88
CA SER A 295 0.33 -10.54 -1.35
C SER A 295 1.23 -9.74 -0.41
N GLY A 296 2.50 -10.10 -0.41
CA GLY A 296 3.58 -9.50 0.38
C GLY A 296 4.90 -9.64 -0.38
N ALA A 297 5.87 -10.38 0.17
CA ALA A 297 7.10 -10.71 -0.55
C ALA A 297 6.87 -11.68 -1.73
N TYR A 298 5.77 -12.43 -1.68
CA TYR A 298 5.31 -13.35 -2.73
C TYR A 298 3.82 -13.10 -3.00
N LEU A 299 3.26 -13.84 -3.94
CA LEU A 299 1.82 -13.99 -4.07
C LEU A 299 1.34 -15.00 -3.03
N ASP A 300 0.98 -14.52 -1.84
CA ASP A 300 0.62 -15.38 -0.70
C ASP A 300 -0.63 -16.22 -0.97
N ALA A 301 -1.67 -15.62 -1.56
CA ALA A 301 -2.90 -16.31 -1.91
C ALA A 301 -3.61 -15.66 -3.10
N ILE A 302 -4.37 -16.45 -3.86
CA ILE A 302 -5.12 -15.99 -5.03
C ILE A 302 -6.53 -16.57 -5.05
N GLY A 303 -7.51 -15.76 -5.44
CA GLY A 303 -8.89 -16.12 -5.70
C GLY A 303 -9.39 -15.41 -6.95
N VAL A 304 -10.59 -15.78 -7.40
CA VAL A 304 -11.19 -15.26 -8.63
C VAL A 304 -12.62 -14.83 -8.41
N HIS A 305 -13.00 -13.74 -9.08
CA HIS A 305 -14.40 -13.41 -9.32
C HIS A 305 -14.87 -14.18 -10.55
N MET A 306 -15.99 -14.90 -10.42
CA MET A 306 -16.57 -15.72 -11.47
C MET A 306 -17.89 -15.12 -11.95
N GLU A 307 -18.08 -15.07 -13.26
CA GLU A 307 -19.38 -14.90 -13.90
C GLU A 307 -19.81 -16.25 -14.47
N TYR A 308 -20.88 -16.83 -13.93
CA TYR A 308 -21.38 -18.13 -14.36
C TYR A 308 -22.33 -18.00 -15.56
N PHE A 309 -22.35 -19.03 -16.40
CA PHE A 309 -23.25 -19.13 -17.56
C PHE A 309 -24.60 -19.72 -17.18
#